data_AF-M6FW96-F1
#
_entry.id   AF-M6FW96-F1
#
_cell.length_a   1.000
_cell.length_b   1.000
_cell.length_c   1.000
_cell.angle_alpha   90.00
_cell.angle_beta   90.00
_cell.angle_gamma   90.00
#
_symmetry.space_group_name_H-M   'P 1'
#
loop_
_entity.id
_entity.type
_entity.pdbx_description
1 polymer ?
#
loop_
_entity_poly.entity_id
_entity_poly.type
_entity_poly.pdbx_seq_one_letter_code
_entity_poly.pdbx_strand_id
1 'polypeptide(L)'
;MKFDPEIVALFEHITSTSDPEETIDFAYQNGERLFREGRYFEAHEVLEFQWKKDFGIRKIFLQGIIQLSVSLHKIYGKPNGRGSRMQAERSKEKLEAVFRSGNLSEKGRQAVFDLLQSLDQILNLYQGDELLVEKVSAFCIPSLPKEWRELFRG
;
A
#
# COMPACT_ATOMS: atom_id res chain seq x y z
N MET A 1 13.35 -16.22 -4.27
CA MET A 1 13.93 -15.02 -3.63
C MET A 1 14.20 -15.37 -2.19
N LYS A 2 15.35 -14.99 -1.62
CA LYS A 2 15.64 -15.22 -0.22
C LYS A 2 15.37 -13.90 0.52
N PHE A 3 14.44 -13.92 1.46
CA PHE A 3 14.16 -12.75 2.30
C PHE A 3 15.23 -12.61 3.38
N ASP A 4 15.45 -11.37 3.83
CA ASP A 4 16.28 -11.10 5.00
C ASP A 4 15.69 -11.76 6.25
N PRO A 5 16.51 -12.21 7.22
CA PRO A 5 16.03 -12.82 8.46
C PRO A 5 15.01 -11.95 9.22
N GLU A 6 15.17 -10.62 9.16
CA GLU A 6 14.20 -9.67 9.71
C GLU A 6 12.81 -9.88 9.11
N ILE A 7 12.70 -9.95 7.78
CA ILE A 7 11.43 -10.10 7.06
C ILE A 7 10.81 -11.47 7.32
N VAL A 8 11.63 -12.52 7.38
CA VAL A 8 11.18 -13.86 7.74
C VAL A 8 10.54 -13.86 9.13
N ALA A 9 11.16 -13.21 10.12
CA ALA A 9 10.60 -13.09 11.47
C ALA A 9 9.26 -12.34 11.49
N LEU A 10 9.10 -11.31 10.64
CA LEU A 10 7.81 -10.62 10.49
C LEU A 10 6.73 -11.58 9.97
N PHE A 11 7.05 -12.38 8.94
CA PHE A 11 6.12 -13.35 8.37
C PHE A 11 5.75 -14.44 9.37
N GLU A 12 6.71 -14.97 10.11
CA GLU A 12 6.47 -15.99 11.16
C GLU A 12 5.53 -15.44 12.23
N HIS A 13 5.78 -14.23 12.72
CA HIS A 13 4.91 -13.59 13.70
C HIS A 13 3.47 -13.45 13.17
N ILE A 14 3.30 -12.88 11.97
CA ILE A 14 1.97 -12.71 11.40
C ILE A 14 1.32 -14.07 11.16
N THR A 15 1.99 -15.03 10.52
CA THR A 15 1.37 -16.33 10.17
C THR A 15 1.07 -17.24 11.35
N SER A 16 1.80 -17.13 12.46
CA SER A 16 1.58 -17.94 13.67
C SER A 16 0.33 -17.56 14.46
N THR A 17 -0.14 -16.32 14.32
CA THR A 17 -1.35 -15.82 15.00
C THR A 17 -2.53 -15.79 14.03
N SER A 18 -3.64 -16.44 14.39
CA SER A 18 -4.80 -16.57 13.48
C SER A 18 -5.75 -15.37 13.51
N ASP A 19 -5.87 -14.68 14.65
CA ASP A 19 -6.77 -13.53 14.79
C ASP A 19 -6.21 -12.31 14.03
N PRO A 20 -6.94 -11.77 13.02
CA PRO A 20 -6.51 -10.57 12.33
C PRO A 20 -6.37 -9.34 13.24
N GLU A 21 -7.16 -9.21 14.32
CA GLU A 21 -7.11 -8.03 15.20
C GLU A 21 -5.84 -8.00 16.06
N GLU A 22 -5.26 -9.17 16.37
CA GLU A 22 -3.99 -9.27 17.09
C GLU A 22 -2.79 -8.95 16.20
N THR A 23 -2.85 -9.26 14.90
CA THR A 23 -1.70 -9.07 13.99
C THR A 23 -1.73 -7.76 13.21
N ILE A 24 -2.87 -7.08 13.11
CA ILE A 24 -3.02 -5.94 12.18
C ILE A 24 -2.12 -4.75 12.52
N ASP A 25 -1.97 -4.38 13.80
CA ASP A 25 -1.09 -3.28 14.18
C ASP A 25 0.36 -3.59 13.83
N PHE A 26 0.81 -4.80 14.17
CA PHE A 26 2.16 -5.25 13.87
C PHE A 26 2.44 -5.28 12.37
N ALA A 27 1.53 -5.86 11.59
CA ALA A 27 1.67 -5.95 10.13
C ALA A 27 1.64 -4.57 9.48
N TYR A 28 0.72 -3.70 9.91
CA TYR A 28 0.60 -2.36 9.34
C TYR A 28 1.82 -1.48 9.67
N GLN A 29 2.25 -1.44 10.93
CA GLN A 29 3.40 -0.64 11.35
C GLN A 29 4.68 -1.07 10.63
N ASN A 30 4.91 -2.38 10.48
CA ASN A 30 6.07 -2.88 9.73
C ASN A 30 5.92 -2.62 8.23
N GLY A 31 4.73 -2.78 7.65
CA GLY A 31 4.45 -2.43 6.26
C GLY A 31 4.71 -0.95 5.97
N GLU A 32 4.23 -0.04 6.83
CA GLU A 32 4.49 1.40 6.74
C GLU A 32 5.98 1.73 6.83
N ARG A 33 6.67 1.14 7.80
CA ARG A 33 8.11 1.34 7.97
C ARG A 33 8.88 0.91 6.73
N LEU A 34 8.63 -0.29 6.22
CA LEU A 34 9.28 -0.83 5.03
C LEU A 34 8.97 0.02 3.79
N PHE A 35 7.72 0.49 3.66
CA PHE A 35 7.33 1.39 2.58
C PHE A 35 8.13 2.70 2.62
N ARG A 36 8.25 3.31 3.80
CA ARG A 36 9.03 4.54 4.02
C ARG A 36 10.52 4.35 3.76
N GLU A 37 11.04 3.15 3.98
CA GLU A 37 12.43 2.76 3.66
C GLU A 37 12.65 2.45 2.16
N GLY A 38 11.60 2.52 1.32
CA GLY A 38 11.67 2.17 -0.10
C GLY A 38 11.69 0.66 -0.38
N ARG A 39 11.48 -0.16 0.65
CA ARG A 39 11.39 -1.64 0.59
C ARG A 39 9.97 -2.08 0.19
N TYR A 40 9.52 -1.61 -0.97
CA TYR A 40 8.13 -1.76 -1.40
C TYR A 40 7.70 -3.21 -1.62
N PHE A 41 8.63 -4.08 -2.02
CA PHE A 41 8.36 -5.50 -2.19
C PHE A 41 8.10 -6.17 -0.83
N GLU A 42 8.95 -5.89 0.15
CA GLU A 42 8.80 -6.42 1.50
C GLU A 42 7.55 -5.84 2.18
N ALA A 43 7.26 -4.56 1.97
CA ALA A 43 6.05 -3.91 2.46
C ALA A 43 4.78 -4.60 1.89
N HIS A 44 4.76 -4.92 0.59
CA HIS A 44 3.61 -5.60 -0.01
C HIS A 44 3.45 -7.01 0.59
N GLU A 45 4.53 -7.77 0.76
CA GLU A 45 4.45 -9.15 1.29
C GLU A 45 3.93 -9.16 2.74
N VAL A 46 4.49 -8.30 3.60
CA VAL A 46 4.07 -8.17 5.01
C VAL A 46 2.58 -7.85 5.10
N LEU A 47 2.13 -6.86 4.34
CA LEU A 47 0.72 -6.46 4.33
C LEU A 47 -0.19 -7.53 3.72
N GLU A 48 0.29 -8.33 2.77
CA GLU A 48 -0.51 -9.40 2.14
C GLU A 48 -0.89 -10.51 3.14
N PHE A 49 0.01 -10.88 4.05
CA PHE A 49 -0.30 -11.86 5.10
C PHE A 49 -1.42 -11.39 6.02
N GLN A 50 -1.44 -10.11 6.39
CA GLN A 50 -2.54 -9.52 7.14
C GLN A 50 -3.81 -9.43 6.30
N TRP A 51 -3.70 -8.94 5.06
CA TRP A 51 -4.82 -8.79 4.15
C TRP A 51 -5.58 -10.09 3.94
N LYS A 52 -4.91 -11.25 3.88
CA LYS A 52 -5.55 -12.57 3.73
C LYS A 52 -6.56 -12.86 4.85
N LYS A 53 -6.28 -12.39 6.07
CA LYS A 53 -7.11 -12.62 7.27
C LYS A 53 -8.18 -11.55 7.49
N ASP A 54 -7.95 -10.33 7.02
CA ASP A 54 -8.85 -9.20 7.25
C ASP A 54 -10.13 -9.29 6.38
N PHE A 55 -11.13 -8.49 6.72
CA PHE A 55 -12.44 -8.48 6.08
C PHE A 55 -13.00 -7.06 5.94
N GLY A 56 -14.13 -6.93 5.23
CA GLY A 56 -14.82 -5.67 5.05
C GLY A 56 -13.95 -4.58 4.42
N ILE A 57 -14.14 -3.34 4.90
CA ILE A 57 -13.51 -2.17 4.28
C ILE A 57 -12.00 -2.09 4.53
N ARG A 58 -11.52 -2.62 5.66
CA ARG A 58 -10.08 -2.67 5.99
C ARG A 58 -9.33 -3.57 5.02
N LYS A 59 -9.90 -4.73 4.67
CA LYS A 59 -9.35 -5.60 3.62
C LYS A 59 -9.20 -4.87 2.28
N ILE A 60 -10.18 -4.05 1.90
CA ILE A 60 -10.14 -3.27 0.65
C ILE A 60 -9.06 -2.19 0.74
N PHE A 61 -8.95 -1.49 1.87
CA PHE A 61 -7.89 -0.51 2.12
C PHE A 61 -6.50 -1.13 2.03
N LEU A 62 -6.24 -2.23 2.75
CA LEU A 62 -4.98 -2.97 2.68
C LEU A 62 -4.66 -3.41 1.24
N GLN A 63 -5.68 -3.86 0.49
CA GLN A 63 -5.49 -4.22 -0.92
C GLN A 63 -5.02 -3.02 -1.76
N GLY A 64 -5.56 -1.82 -1.52
CA GLY A 64 -5.09 -0.60 -2.16
C GLY A 64 -3.63 -0.30 -1.84
N ILE A 65 -3.24 -0.35 -0.57
CA ILE A 65 -1.85 -0.10 -0.14
C ILE A 65 -0.88 -1.15 -0.71
N ILE A 66 -1.26 -2.41 -0.75
CA ILE A 66 -0.48 -3.49 -1.37
C ILE A 66 -0.27 -3.18 -2.86
N GLN A 67 -1.30 -2.79 -3.59
CA GLN A 67 -1.21 -2.46 -5.02
C GLN A 67 -0.36 -1.21 -5.28
N LEU A 68 -0.47 -0.18 -4.44
CA LEU A 68 0.43 0.98 -4.47
C LEU A 68 1.89 0.55 -4.26
N SER A 69 2.16 -0.33 -3.29
CA SER A 69 3.50 -0.85 -3.02
C SER A 69 4.06 -1.63 -4.22
N VAL A 70 3.25 -2.50 -4.83
CA VAL A 70 3.64 -3.23 -6.06
C VAL A 70 3.90 -2.26 -7.22
N SER A 71 3.09 -1.20 -7.36
CA SER A 71 3.30 -0.17 -8.38
C SER A 71 4.67 0.50 -8.22
N LEU A 72 5.00 0.94 -7.00
CA LEU A 72 6.29 1.58 -6.71
C LEU A 72 7.46 0.61 -6.84
N HIS A 73 7.32 -0.64 -6.42
CA HIS A 73 8.34 -1.67 -6.66
C HIS A 73 8.60 -1.84 -8.17
N LYS A 74 7.57 -1.78 -9.00
CA LYS A 74 7.70 -1.85 -10.47
C LYS A 74 8.22 -0.58 -11.13
N ILE A 75 8.30 0.54 -10.40
CA ILE A 75 9.00 1.75 -10.84
C ILE A 75 10.48 1.66 -10.46
N TYR A 76 10.78 1.38 -9.18
CA TYR A 76 12.12 1.56 -8.62
C TYR A 76 12.93 0.28 -8.44
N GLY A 77 12.30 -0.86 -8.14
CA GLY A 77 12.99 -2.11 -7.79
C GLY A 77 13.09 -3.10 -8.95
N LYS A 78 11.98 -3.31 -9.67
CA LYS A 78 11.89 -4.23 -10.82
C LYS A 78 11.10 -3.57 -11.96
N PRO A 79 11.75 -2.68 -12.74
CA PRO A 79 11.10 -1.86 -13.76
C PRO A 79 10.15 -2.64 -14.68
N ASN A 80 8.88 -2.23 -14.68
CA ASN A 80 7.84 -2.76 -15.55
C ASN A 80 6.71 -1.73 -15.66
N GLY A 81 6.77 -0.86 -16.68
CA GLY A 81 5.88 0.30 -16.84
C GLY A 81 4.39 -0.08 -16.88
N ARG A 82 3.99 -0.93 -17.85
CA ARG A 82 2.62 -1.46 -17.95
C ARG A 82 2.13 -2.06 -16.63
N GLY A 83 2.96 -2.90 -16.01
CA GLY A 83 2.61 -3.58 -14.76
C GLY A 83 2.49 -2.63 -13.58
N SER A 84 3.28 -1.56 -13.53
CA SER A 84 3.20 -0.54 -12.48
C SER A 84 1.93 0.29 -12.66
N ARG A 85 1.70 0.83 -13.86
CA ARG A 85 0.51 1.59 -14.23
C ARG A 85 -0.78 0.84 -13.88
N MET A 86 -0.88 -0.43 -14.29
CA MET A 86 -2.03 -1.28 -13.97
C MET A 86 -2.26 -1.43 -12.45
N GLN A 87 -1.21 -1.53 -11.65
CA GLN A 87 -1.35 -1.65 -10.20
C GLN A 87 -1.69 -0.32 -9.54
N ALA A 88 -1.21 0.81 -10.07
CA ALA A 88 -1.66 2.14 -9.64
C ALA A 88 -3.16 2.35 -9.93
N GLU A 89 -3.64 1.98 -11.12
CA GLU A 89 -5.07 2.05 -11.47
C GLU A 89 -5.92 1.23 -10.49
N ARG A 90 -5.54 -0.04 -10.26
CA ARG A 90 -6.25 -0.92 -9.33
C ARG A 90 -6.20 -0.41 -7.89
N SER A 91 -5.04 0.10 -7.45
CA SER A 91 -4.91 0.73 -6.13
C SER A 91 -5.90 1.88 -5.98
N LYS A 92 -6.01 2.73 -7.01
CA LYS A 92 -6.94 3.87 -7.02
C LYS A 92 -8.38 3.40 -6.90
N GLU A 93 -8.80 2.40 -7.69
CA GLU A 93 -10.14 1.83 -7.60
C GLU A 93 -10.48 1.34 -6.17
N LYS A 94 -9.53 0.70 -5.48
CA LYS A 94 -9.71 0.25 -4.09
C LYS A 94 -9.85 1.41 -3.13
N LEU A 95 -8.99 2.42 -3.22
CA LEU A 95 -9.04 3.57 -2.32
C LEU A 95 -10.26 4.46 -2.59
N GLU A 96 -10.74 4.55 -3.83
CA GLU A 96 -12.02 5.20 -4.15
C GLU A 96 -13.22 4.45 -3.54
N ALA A 97 -13.18 3.12 -3.52
CA ALA A 97 -14.21 2.33 -2.85
C ALA A 97 -14.19 2.56 -1.33
N VAL A 98 -12.99 2.62 -0.73
CA VAL A 98 -12.81 2.98 0.68
C VAL A 98 -13.35 4.37 0.97
N PHE A 99 -13.01 5.36 0.14
CA PHE A 99 -13.47 6.74 0.29
C PHE A 99 -14.99 6.87 0.24
N ARG A 100 -15.63 6.17 -0.71
CA ARG A 100 -17.10 6.19 -0.91
C ARG A 100 -17.90 5.39 0.12
N SER A 101 -17.25 4.48 0.85
CA SER A 101 -17.93 3.61 1.82
C SER A 101 -18.64 4.34 2.97
N GLY A 102 -18.19 5.55 3.31
CA GLY A 102 -18.68 6.28 4.48
C GLY A 102 -18.13 5.76 5.82
N ASN A 103 -17.29 4.72 5.82
CA ASN A 103 -16.69 4.14 7.02
C ASN A 103 -15.47 4.89 7.54
N LEU A 104 -14.97 5.90 6.80
CA LEU A 104 -13.82 6.68 7.23
C LEU A 104 -14.19 7.75 8.28
N SER A 105 -13.28 7.97 9.22
CA SER A 105 -13.27 9.17 10.05
C SER A 105 -12.95 10.41 9.20
N GLU A 106 -13.00 11.61 9.78
CA GLU A 106 -12.57 12.82 9.08
C GLU A 106 -11.08 12.76 8.69
N LYS A 107 -10.22 12.36 9.64
CA LYS A 107 -8.79 12.12 9.38
C LYS A 107 -8.58 11.06 8.33
N GLY A 108 -9.36 9.97 8.38
CA GLY A 108 -9.30 8.89 7.41
C GLY A 108 -9.66 9.34 6.00
N ARG A 109 -10.68 10.20 5.85
CA ARG A 109 -11.03 10.79 4.56
C ARG A 109 -9.90 11.63 4.00
N GLN A 110 -9.30 12.50 4.82
CA GLN A 110 -8.17 13.30 4.36
C GLN A 110 -7.01 12.41 3.92
N ALA A 111 -6.65 11.42 4.73
CA ALA A 111 -5.52 10.55 4.43
C ALA A 111 -5.74 9.71 3.16
N VAL A 112 -6.95 9.18 2.95
CA VAL A 112 -7.30 8.45 1.72
C VAL A 112 -7.37 9.39 0.51
N PHE A 113 -7.83 10.63 0.69
CA PHE A 113 -7.81 11.64 -0.35
C PHE A 113 -6.38 11.98 -0.80
N ASP A 114 -5.45 12.17 0.13
CA ASP A 114 -4.04 12.44 -0.18
C ASP A 114 -3.38 11.27 -0.94
N LEU A 115 -3.72 10.03 -0.56
CA LEU A 115 -3.29 8.83 -1.30
C LEU A 115 -3.87 8.77 -2.72
N LEU A 116 -5.14 9.17 -2.90
CA LEU A 116 -5.77 9.24 -4.22
C LEU A 116 -5.08 10.29 -5.11
N GLN A 117 -4.77 11.46 -4.58
CA GLN A 117 -4.00 12.48 -5.30
C GLN A 117 -2.61 11.98 -5.69
N SER A 118 -1.96 11.24 -4.79
CA SER A 118 -0.65 10.63 -5.06
C SER A 118 -0.73 9.57 -6.17
N LEU A 119 -1.81 8.79 -6.23
CA LEU A 119 -2.06 7.84 -7.32
C LEU A 119 -2.29 8.53 -8.65
N ASP A 120 -3.00 9.66 -8.66
CA ASP A 120 -3.14 10.50 -9.86
C ASP A 120 -1.78 11.00 -10.35
N GLN A 121 -0.90 11.42 -9.43
CA GLN A 121 0.47 11.80 -9.77
C GLN A 121 1.27 10.62 -10.35
N ILE A 122 1.15 9.42 -9.77
CA ILE A 122 1.80 8.20 -10.29
C ILE A 122 1.29 7.90 -11.71
N LEU A 123 -0.01 7.97 -11.95
CA LEU A 123 -0.59 7.71 -13.28
C LEU A 123 -0.13 8.73 -14.32
N ASN A 124 0.14 9.98 -13.91
CA ASN A 124 0.68 11.02 -14.77
C ASN A 124 2.17 10.87 -15.11
N LEU A 125 2.87 9.92 -14.49
CA LEU A 125 4.25 9.55 -14.86
C LEU A 125 4.32 8.84 -16.21
N TYR A 126 3.18 8.38 -16.73
CA TYR A 126 3.13 7.52 -17.91
C TYR A 126 2.66 8.25 -19.17
N GLN A 127 3.16 7.82 -20.31
CA GLN A 127 2.57 8.06 -21.63
C GLN A 127 2.23 6.70 -22.25
N GLY A 128 0.94 6.34 -22.24
CA GLY A 128 0.54 4.95 -22.51
C GLY A 128 1.11 4.02 -21.43
N ASP A 129 1.88 3.00 -21.83
CA ASP A 129 2.57 2.07 -20.93
C ASP A 129 4.03 2.45 -20.63
N GLU A 130 4.53 3.52 -21.25
CA GLU A 130 5.90 4.02 -21.08
C GLU A 130 6.01 4.93 -19.86
N LEU A 131 7.02 4.69 -19.02
CA LEU A 131 7.31 5.50 -17.84
C LEU A 131 8.29 6.63 -18.20
N LEU A 132 7.89 7.87 -17.93
CA LEU A 132 8.69 9.06 -18.24
C LEU A 132 9.67 9.37 -17.09
N VAL A 133 10.95 9.11 -17.31
CA VAL A 133 12.02 9.18 -16.28
C VAL A 133 12.17 10.58 -15.67
N GLU A 134 11.98 11.62 -16.49
CA GLU A 134 12.02 13.01 -16.05
C GLU A 134 10.92 13.34 -15.04
N LYS A 135 9.74 12.72 -15.20
CA LYS A 135 8.63 12.89 -14.26
C LYS A 135 8.86 12.10 -12.98
N VAL A 136 9.44 10.90 -13.08
CA VAL A 136 9.80 10.07 -11.91
C VAL A 136 10.77 10.81 -11.00
N SER A 137 11.74 11.53 -11.57
CA SER A 137 12.75 12.28 -10.81
C SER A 137 12.16 13.45 -10.01
N ALA A 138 11.02 14.00 -10.46
CA ALA A 138 10.29 15.07 -9.79
C ALA A 138 9.15 14.57 -8.89
N PHE A 139 8.88 13.26 -8.90
CA PHE A 139 7.77 12.66 -8.16
C PHE A 139 8.14 12.44 -6.69
N CYS A 140 7.29 12.94 -5.80
CA CYS A 140 7.38 12.67 -4.36
C CYS A 140 6.59 11.40 -4.04
N ILE A 141 7.28 10.40 -3.49
CA ILE A 141 6.63 9.17 -3.00
C ILE A 141 5.68 9.53 -1.85
N PRO A 142 4.44 9.02 -1.84
CA PRO A 142 3.50 9.29 -0.75
C PRO A 142 3.97 8.71 0.57
N SER A 143 3.44 9.21 1.68
CA SER A 143 3.55 8.53 2.97
C SER A 143 2.29 7.72 3.24
N LEU A 144 2.44 6.60 3.95
CA LEU A 144 1.29 5.86 4.46
C LEU A 144 0.84 6.46 5.81
N PRO A 145 -0.47 6.46 6.13
CA PRO A 145 -0.95 7.01 7.39
C PRO A 145 -0.47 6.19 8.58
N LYS A 146 0.31 6.77 9.51
CA LYS A 146 0.85 6.03 10.67
C LYS A 146 -0.22 5.50 11.61
N GLU A 147 -1.17 6.35 11.97
CA GLU A 147 -2.26 6.03 12.89
C GLU A 147 -3.42 5.36 12.17
N TRP A 148 -3.19 4.16 11.63
CA TRP A 148 -4.15 3.49 10.74
C TRP A 148 -5.51 3.20 11.42
N ARG A 149 -5.52 2.96 12.74
CA ARG A 149 -6.76 2.75 13.51
C ARG A 149 -7.65 3.98 13.51
N GLU A 150 -7.08 5.19 13.44
CA GLU A 150 -7.85 6.43 13.38
C GLU A 150 -8.50 6.67 12.01
N LEU A 151 -8.16 5.88 10.97
CA LEU A 151 -8.71 6.05 9.63
C LEU A 151 -10.20 5.68 9.57
N PHE A 152 -10.60 4.67 10.32
CA PHE A 152 -11.96 4.14 10.28
C PHE A 152 -12.78 4.68 11.46
N ARG A 153 -14.08 4.80 11.26
CA ARG A 153 -15.02 5.00 12.36
C ARG A 153 -15.03 3.73 13.21
N GLY A 154 -14.93 3.89 14.53
CA GLY A 154 -15.17 2.82 15.49
C GLY A 154 -16.61 2.34 15.48
#